data_AF-A0A135RSY0-F1
#
_entry.id   AF-A0A135RSY0-F1
#
_cell.length_a   1.000
_cell.length_b   1.000
_cell.length_c   1.000
_cell.angle_alpha   90.00
_cell.angle_beta   90.00
_cell.angle_gamma   90.00
#
_symmetry.space_group_name_H-M   'P 1'
#
loop_
_entity.id
_entity.type
_entity.pdbx_description
1 polymer ?
#
loop_
_entity_poly.entity_id
_entity_poly.type
_entity_poly.pdbx_seq_one_letter_code
_entity_poly.pdbx_strand_id
1 'polypeptide(L)'
;MDAGEAQTKLIAWLHEASEAFQKVPGSAVLIRYIQSSYQNDPIRSGIELVLFIFFVRYLLSPSYSTQKQNFIKLRDDEIDELVEDWTPEPLVAPQTALEEIEAERLPVIVGPTGPKTKLANGRTVTNLASYNFYNFNANEQIKDKAIQTLRTYGVGPCGPPQFYGTQDVHMKTEADIAAYLGTEACIVYAQAFSTISSVIPAFCKRGDIIVADRAVNYSIRKGMEASRSTIKWYNHGDMDDLERVIRKVVKDQKGKKLTRRFIVSEGLFEITGDSADLPRLVELKHKYKFRIILDETWSFGVLGRTGRGLTEAQNVDPSQVDMIAGSLAGPLCAGGGFCAGAKDVVEHQRLTAASYTFSAALPAMLAVTASETLSVLQSNPDILTQCRENTKAMRAQLDPRSDWVVCTSSPENPIMLLVLKAEVVAARKLTREDQERLLQDCVDEVSKPLTYEIPEEDGADRGLPIKALANGVLITRLKSMPIANDLNPKDDSWQIQPALKVCLTTGLPRKDIEKAGVTIRHAITKVMTRKSSSKSS
;
A
#
# COMPACT_ATOMS: atom_id res chain seq x y z
N MET A 1 63.56 -44.69 -22.93
CA MET A 1 62.53 -45.12 -23.88
C MET A 1 63.04 -44.79 -25.26
N ASP A 2 63.21 -45.83 -26.08
CA ASP A 2 63.68 -45.69 -27.46
C ASP A 2 62.60 -45.01 -28.31
N ALA A 3 62.99 -44.17 -29.27
CA ALA A 3 62.04 -43.32 -30.02
C ALA A 3 60.99 -44.16 -30.77
N GLY A 4 61.36 -45.37 -31.20
CA GLY A 4 60.44 -46.32 -31.82
C GLY A 4 59.37 -46.86 -30.85
N GLU A 5 59.73 -47.16 -29.60
CA GLU A 5 58.80 -47.65 -28.59
C GLU A 5 57.74 -46.61 -28.20
N ALA A 6 58.14 -45.34 -28.15
CA ALA A 6 57.23 -44.22 -27.90
C ALA A 6 56.23 -44.04 -29.06
N GLN A 7 56.69 -44.21 -30.30
CA GLN A 7 55.84 -44.12 -31.49
C GLN A 7 54.78 -45.24 -31.53
N THR A 8 55.17 -46.48 -31.25
CA THR A 8 54.25 -47.62 -31.25
C THR A 8 53.20 -47.49 -30.16
N LYS A 9 53.58 -47.01 -28.96
CA LYS A 9 52.64 -46.72 -27.87
C LYS A 9 51.68 -45.57 -28.23
N LEU A 10 52.16 -44.53 -28.90
CA LEU A 10 51.31 -43.42 -29.35
C LEU A 10 50.25 -43.89 -30.36
N ILE A 11 50.65 -44.71 -31.32
CA ILE A 11 49.72 -45.26 -32.34
C ILE A 11 48.68 -46.17 -31.70
N ALA A 12 49.09 -47.05 -30.78
CA ALA A 12 48.17 -47.90 -30.04
C ALA A 12 47.15 -47.06 -29.25
N TRP A 13 47.61 -46.02 -28.57
CA TRP A 13 46.75 -45.13 -27.78
C TRP A 13 45.77 -44.33 -28.65
N LEU A 14 46.22 -43.85 -29.83
CA LEU A 14 45.35 -43.18 -30.81
C LEU A 14 44.27 -44.12 -31.36
N HIS A 15 44.60 -45.39 -31.58
CA HIS A 15 43.64 -46.37 -32.07
C HIS A 15 42.58 -46.69 -31.00
N GLU A 16 43.02 -46.87 -29.75
CA GLU A 16 42.15 -47.11 -28.60
C GLU A 16 41.22 -45.91 -28.33
N ALA A 17 41.75 -44.68 -28.42
CA ALA A 17 40.98 -43.45 -28.31
C ALA A 17 39.95 -43.29 -29.45
N SER A 18 40.32 -43.67 -30.68
CA SER A 18 39.41 -43.66 -31.84
C SER A 18 38.24 -44.65 -31.66
N GLU A 19 38.53 -45.87 -31.21
CA GLU A 19 37.48 -46.87 -30.93
C GLU A 19 36.56 -46.44 -29.79
N ALA A 20 37.11 -45.84 -28.73
CA ALA A 20 36.31 -45.29 -27.63
C ALA A 20 35.42 -44.13 -28.11
N PHE A 21 35.94 -43.25 -28.98
CA PHE A 21 35.20 -42.12 -29.53
C PHE A 21 34.05 -42.56 -30.45
N GLN A 22 34.25 -43.61 -31.26
CA GLN A 22 33.20 -44.15 -32.13
C GLN A 22 32.01 -44.75 -31.36
N LYS A 23 32.22 -45.19 -30.11
CA LYS A 23 31.15 -45.69 -29.23
C LYS A 23 30.24 -44.57 -28.68
N VAL A 24 30.64 -43.30 -28.80
CA VAL A 24 29.83 -42.16 -28.33
C VAL A 24 28.67 -41.90 -29.31
N PRO A 25 27.40 -41.82 -28.85
CA PRO A 25 26.26 -41.51 -29.72
C PRO A 25 26.45 -40.16 -30.44
N GLY A 26 26.34 -40.14 -31.76
CA GLY A 26 26.54 -38.93 -32.59
C GLY A 26 27.98 -38.72 -33.12
N SER A 27 28.93 -39.56 -32.72
CA SER A 27 30.33 -39.51 -33.20
C SER A 27 30.47 -39.61 -34.72
N ALA A 28 29.65 -40.43 -35.37
CA ALA A 28 29.64 -40.60 -36.84
C ALA A 28 29.25 -39.31 -37.60
N VAL A 29 28.39 -38.47 -37.02
CA VAL A 29 28.01 -37.17 -37.61
C VAL A 29 29.17 -36.19 -37.48
N LEU A 30 29.84 -36.19 -36.32
CA LEU A 30 31.01 -35.33 -36.09
C LEU A 30 32.18 -35.69 -36.99
N ILE A 31 32.46 -36.99 -37.18
CA ILE A 31 33.51 -37.49 -38.08
C ILE A 31 33.23 -37.05 -39.52
N ARG A 32 31.97 -37.19 -39.99
CA ARG A 32 31.57 -36.72 -41.32
C ARG A 32 31.70 -35.20 -41.46
N TYR A 33 31.35 -34.44 -40.42
CA TYR A 33 31.50 -32.98 -40.42
C TYR A 33 32.98 -32.58 -40.54
N ILE A 34 33.86 -33.19 -39.74
CA ILE A 34 35.31 -32.95 -39.77
C ILE A 34 35.90 -33.32 -41.14
N GLN A 35 35.53 -34.48 -41.69
CA GLN A 35 35.95 -34.89 -43.04
C GLN A 35 35.44 -33.93 -44.13
N SER A 36 34.21 -33.41 -44.00
CA SER A 36 33.64 -32.43 -44.93
C SER A 36 34.24 -31.03 -44.80
N SER A 37 34.72 -30.66 -43.62
CA SER A 37 35.38 -29.39 -43.32
C SER A 37 36.83 -29.39 -43.83
N TYR A 38 37.51 -30.54 -43.81
CA TYR A 38 38.93 -30.62 -44.17
C TYR A 38 39.23 -30.21 -45.62
N GLN A 39 38.41 -30.59 -46.62
CA GLN A 39 38.49 -30.19 -48.05
C GLN A 39 39.89 -29.83 -48.62
N ASN A 40 40.95 -30.51 -48.17
CA ASN A 40 42.36 -30.16 -48.43
C ASN A 40 42.77 -28.70 -48.14
N ASP A 41 42.07 -27.99 -47.24
CA ASP A 41 42.42 -26.65 -46.76
C ASP A 41 42.81 -26.69 -45.28
N PRO A 42 44.11 -26.89 -44.97
CA PRO A 42 44.59 -27.01 -43.60
C PRO A 42 44.41 -25.72 -42.78
N ILE A 43 44.31 -24.55 -43.43
CA ILE A 43 44.16 -23.26 -42.75
C ILE A 43 42.75 -23.13 -42.20
N ARG A 44 41.74 -23.50 -43.00
CA ARG A 44 40.33 -23.48 -42.58
C ARG A 44 40.07 -24.41 -41.40
N SER A 45 40.56 -25.65 -41.47
CA SER A 45 40.41 -26.60 -40.36
C SER A 45 41.14 -26.14 -39.09
N GLY A 46 42.28 -25.46 -39.24
CA GLY A 46 42.98 -24.83 -38.12
C GLY A 46 42.14 -23.73 -37.45
N ILE A 47 41.50 -22.87 -38.24
CA ILE A 47 40.63 -21.79 -37.72
C ILE A 47 39.38 -22.38 -37.04
N GLU A 48 38.73 -23.38 -37.65
CA GLU A 48 37.56 -24.02 -37.06
C GLU A 48 37.89 -24.75 -35.76
N LEU A 49 39.07 -25.38 -35.66
CA LEU A 49 39.56 -25.97 -34.42
C LEU A 49 39.79 -24.91 -33.33
N VAL A 50 40.40 -23.78 -33.68
CA VAL A 50 40.59 -22.65 -32.74
C VAL A 50 39.25 -22.09 -32.28
N LEU A 51 38.28 -21.92 -33.18
CA LEU A 51 36.92 -21.47 -32.86
C LEU A 51 36.19 -22.48 -31.97
N PHE A 52 36.35 -23.78 -32.22
CA PHE A 52 35.77 -24.83 -31.38
C PHE A 52 36.37 -24.82 -29.98
N ILE A 53 37.70 -24.74 -29.86
CA ILE A 53 38.39 -24.61 -28.56
C ILE A 53 37.94 -23.34 -27.84
N PHE A 54 37.80 -22.22 -28.56
CA PHE A 54 37.28 -20.97 -28.01
C PHE A 54 35.84 -21.11 -27.52
N PHE A 55 34.96 -21.76 -28.29
CA PHE A 55 33.56 -21.98 -27.94
C PHE A 55 33.41 -22.89 -26.71
N VAL A 56 34.18 -23.97 -26.64
CA VAL A 56 34.24 -24.86 -25.46
C VAL A 56 34.77 -24.10 -24.25
N ARG A 57 35.83 -23.32 -24.40
CA ARG A 57 36.37 -22.46 -23.33
C ARG A 57 35.34 -21.42 -22.88
N TYR A 58 34.59 -20.84 -23.81
CA TYR A 58 33.55 -19.84 -23.52
C TYR A 58 32.38 -20.47 -22.74
N LEU A 59 31.88 -21.64 -23.16
CA LEU A 59 30.82 -22.38 -22.46
C LEU A 59 31.22 -22.85 -21.05
N LEU A 60 32.48 -23.24 -20.88
CA LEU A 60 33.00 -23.71 -19.58
C LEU A 60 33.55 -22.57 -18.72
N SER A 61 33.73 -21.37 -19.29
CA SER A 61 34.15 -20.21 -18.53
C SER A 61 32.99 -19.72 -17.66
N PRO A 62 33.22 -19.44 -16.37
CA PRO A 62 32.18 -18.89 -15.52
C PRO A 62 31.71 -17.54 -16.09
N SER A 63 30.39 -17.32 -16.11
CA SER A 63 29.75 -16.09 -16.62
C SER A 63 30.15 -14.81 -15.85
N TYR A 64 30.99 -14.94 -14.83
CA TYR A 64 31.51 -13.90 -13.97
C TYR A 64 32.96 -14.23 -13.62
N SER A 65 33.80 -13.20 -13.46
CA SER A 65 35.20 -13.38 -13.05
C SER A 65 35.28 -14.10 -11.70
N THR A 66 35.86 -15.29 -11.67
CA THR A 66 36.16 -16.04 -10.43
C THR A 66 37.53 -15.69 -9.86
N GLN A 67 38.39 -15.04 -10.65
CA GLN A 67 39.64 -14.45 -10.17
C GLN A 67 39.33 -13.07 -9.58
N LYS A 68 38.93 -13.06 -8.31
CA LYS A 68 38.95 -11.85 -7.48
C LYS A 68 40.41 -11.47 -7.23
N GLN A 69 41.02 -10.67 -8.12
CA GLN A 69 42.45 -10.32 -8.02
C GLN A 69 42.81 -9.37 -6.87
N ASN A 70 41.84 -8.87 -6.11
CA ASN A 70 42.07 -7.91 -5.03
C ASN A 70 41.52 -8.41 -3.68
N PHE A 71 41.94 -9.57 -3.20
CA PHE A 71 41.80 -9.90 -1.78
C PHE A 71 43.19 -10.10 -1.20
N ILE A 72 43.55 -9.21 -0.28
CA ILE A 72 44.66 -9.42 0.65
C ILE A 72 44.28 -10.69 1.44
N LYS A 73 45.10 -11.75 1.34
CA LYS A 73 44.96 -12.90 2.24
C LYS A 73 45.45 -12.46 3.61
N LEU A 74 44.50 -12.13 4.47
CA LEU A 74 44.75 -11.84 5.88
C LEU A 74 45.28 -13.10 6.56
N ARG A 75 46.21 -12.93 7.50
CA ARG A 75 46.65 -13.99 8.40
C ARG A 75 45.58 -14.25 9.47
N ASP A 76 45.60 -15.40 10.13
CA ASP A 76 44.59 -15.77 11.11
C ASP A 76 44.54 -14.78 12.30
N ASP A 77 45.68 -14.22 12.70
CA ASP A 77 45.80 -13.16 13.71
C ASP A 77 45.17 -11.84 13.25
N GLU A 78 45.36 -11.46 11.98
CA GLU A 78 44.75 -10.27 11.38
C GLU A 78 43.22 -10.43 11.23
N ILE A 79 42.74 -11.65 11.01
CA ILE A 79 41.31 -11.95 10.98
C ILE A 79 40.73 -11.82 12.39
N ASP A 80 41.39 -12.39 13.40
CA ASP A 80 40.95 -12.30 14.79
C ASP A 80 40.91 -10.84 15.27
N GLU A 81 41.95 -10.03 14.95
CA GLU A 81 41.98 -8.59 15.25
C GLU A 81 40.85 -7.83 14.55
N LEU A 82 40.59 -8.11 13.27
CA LEU A 82 39.49 -7.49 12.53
C LEU A 82 38.11 -7.92 13.07
N VAL A 83 37.97 -9.14 13.58
CA VAL A 83 36.73 -9.62 14.19
C VAL A 83 36.51 -8.99 15.57
N GLU A 84 37.58 -8.81 16.36
CA GLU A 84 37.54 -8.10 17.64
C GLU A 84 37.21 -6.60 17.46
N ASP A 85 37.77 -5.96 16.43
CA ASP A 85 37.52 -4.55 16.10
C ASP A 85 36.19 -4.31 15.35
N TRP A 86 35.58 -5.37 14.82
CA TRP A 86 34.36 -5.23 14.03
C TRP A 86 33.16 -4.90 14.91
N THR A 87 32.66 -3.68 14.74
CA THR A 87 31.37 -3.27 15.28
C THR A 87 30.31 -3.39 14.18
N PRO A 88 29.33 -4.31 14.29
CA PRO A 88 28.27 -4.41 13.31
C PRO A 88 27.53 -3.07 13.22
N GLU A 89 27.37 -2.56 12.00
CA GLU A 89 26.43 -1.47 11.77
C GLU A 89 25.04 -1.93 12.27
N PRO A 90 24.33 -1.10 13.04
CA PRO A 90 22.98 -1.42 13.47
C PRO A 90 22.11 -1.77 12.27
N LEU A 91 21.38 -2.89 12.34
CA LEU A 91 20.47 -3.33 11.28
C LEU A 91 19.35 -2.31 10.99
N VAL A 92 19.13 -1.38 11.92
CA VAL A 92 18.11 -0.34 11.86
C VAL A 92 18.74 0.96 12.34
N ALA A 93 18.41 2.06 11.66
CA ALA A 93 18.77 3.39 12.13
C ALA A 93 18.20 3.64 13.55
N PRO A 94 18.88 4.45 14.39
CA PRO A 94 18.33 4.84 15.67
C PRO A 94 16.99 5.57 15.47
N GLN A 95 16.04 5.32 16.36
CA GLN A 95 14.74 5.99 16.32
C GLN A 95 14.93 7.50 16.51
N THR A 96 14.17 8.27 15.75
CA THR A 96 14.07 9.72 15.99
C THR A 96 13.32 9.98 17.30
N ALA A 97 13.56 11.12 17.94
CA ALA A 97 12.86 11.49 19.18
C ALA A 97 11.33 11.50 18.99
N LEU A 98 10.84 11.83 17.78
CA LEU A 98 9.42 11.77 17.45
C LEU A 98 8.89 10.33 17.41
N GLU A 99 9.62 9.40 16.79
CA GLU A 99 9.24 7.99 16.72
C GLU A 99 9.21 7.32 18.10
N GLU A 100 10.16 7.67 18.97
CA GLU A 100 10.20 7.19 20.36
C GLU A 100 8.99 7.70 21.15
N ILE A 101 8.71 9.02 21.09
CA ILE A 101 7.52 9.63 21.70
C ILE A 101 6.24 8.98 21.20
N GLU A 102 6.14 8.69 19.91
CA GLU A 102 4.98 8.04 19.32
C GLU A 102 4.80 6.61 19.81
N ALA A 103 5.87 5.83 19.82
CA ALA A 103 5.85 4.45 20.27
C ALA A 103 5.42 4.34 21.74
N GLU A 104 5.92 5.23 22.60
CA GLU A 104 5.53 5.31 24.01
C GLU A 104 4.07 5.73 24.21
N ARG A 105 3.52 6.54 23.30
CA ARG A 105 2.18 7.14 23.41
C ARG A 105 1.08 6.39 22.67
N LEU A 106 1.35 5.21 22.10
CA LEU A 106 0.34 4.40 21.41
C LEU A 106 -0.79 3.98 22.37
N PRO A 107 -2.04 4.43 22.13
CA PRO A 107 -3.15 4.12 23.03
C PRO A 107 -3.61 2.67 22.85
N VAL A 108 -3.63 1.91 23.94
CA VAL A 108 -4.25 0.58 23.98
C VAL A 108 -5.72 0.69 24.35
N ILE A 109 -6.59 0.14 23.50
CA ILE A 109 -8.04 0.09 23.72
C ILE A 109 -8.38 -1.16 24.54
N VAL A 110 -9.20 -0.99 25.59
CA VAL A 110 -9.70 -2.08 26.43
C VAL A 110 -11.18 -2.32 26.12
N GLY A 111 -11.48 -3.51 25.61
CA GLY A 111 -12.84 -3.88 25.18
C GLY A 111 -13.11 -3.58 23.71
N PRO A 112 -14.39 -3.51 23.29
CA PRO A 112 -14.74 -3.25 21.90
C PRO A 112 -14.32 -1.83 21.48
N THR A 113 -13.84 -1.70 20.25
CA THR A 113 -13.69 -0.40 19.62
C THR A 113 -15.09 0.17 19.37
N GLY A 114 -15.31 1.46 19.62
CA GLY A 114 -16.61 2.06 19.34
C GLY A 114 -16.54 3.58 19.35
N PRO A 115 -17.68 4.27 19.21
CA PRO A 115 -17.78 5.72 19.27
C PRO A 115 -17.31 6.29 20.63
N LYS A 116 -17.51 5.52 21.70
CA LYS A 116 -16.97 5.80 23.04
C LYS A 116 -16.13 4.59 23.45
N THR A 117 -14.84 4.80 23.66
CA THR A 117 -13.88 3.72 23.90
C THR A 117 -13.16 3.92 25.22
N LYS A 118 -12.87 2.83 25.93
CA LYS A 118 -12.03 2.84 27.13
C LYS A 118 -10.58 2.56 26.77
N LEU A 119 -9.68 3.41 27.25
CA LEU A 119 -8.24 3.26 27.10
C LEU A 119 -7.65 2.49 28.30
N ALA A 120 -6.48 1.86 28.12
CA ALA A 120 -5.79 1.11 29.17
C ALA A 120 -5.42 1.97 30.40
N ASN A 121 -5.28 3.28 30.22
CA ASN A 121 -5.10 4.25 31.31
C ASN A 121 -6.39 4.52 32.12
N GLY A 122 -7.47 3.78 31.88
CA GLY A 122 -8.75 3.87 32.59
C GLY A 122 -9.71 4.93 32.05
N ARG A 123 -9.30 5.76 31.09
CA ARG A 123 -10.11 6.88 30.57
C ARG A 123 -11.08 6.42 29.49
N THR A 124 -12.27 7.00 29.49
CA THR A 124 -13.22 6.88 28.37
C THR A 124 -13.11 8.11 27.47
N VAL A 125 -12.93 7.88 26.17
CA VAL A 125 -12.73 8.93 25.17
C VAL A 125 -13.75 8.80 24.04
N THR A 126 -14.08 9.93 23.41
CA THR A 126 -14.85 9.93 22.16
C THR A 126 -13.92 9.58 21.02
N ASN A 127 -14.15 8.47 20.34
CA ASN A 127 -13.24 7.92 19.35
C ASN A 127 -13.55 8.46 17.95
N LEU A 128 -12.70 9.36 17.47
CA LEU A 128 -12.70 9.90 16.11
C LEU A 128 -11.41 9.52 15.38
N ALA A 129 -10.77 8.41 15.76
CA ALA A 129 -9.57 7.88 15.13
C ALA A 129 -9.82 6.56 14.37
N SER A 130 -11.05 6.06 14.40
CA SER A 130 -11.44 4.77 13.81
C SER A 130 -12.12 4.94 12.46
N TYR A 131 -11.88 4.01 11.53
CA TYR A 131 -12.57 3.94 10.24
C TYR A 131 -13.97 3.30 10.30
N ASN A 132 -14.50 3.10 11.50
CA ASN A 132 -15.83 2.54 11.74
C ASN A 132 -16.92 3.61 11.53
N PHE A 133 -17.13 4.01 10.27
CA PHE A 133 -18.01 5.12 9.90
C PHE A 133 -19.48 4.89 10.24
N TYR A 134 -19.92 3.63 10.26
CA TYR A 134 -21.33 3.27 10.42
C TYR A 134 -21.65 2.58 11.74
N ASN A 135 -20.65 2.42 12.61
CA ASN A 135 -20.76 1.69 13.87
C ASN A 135 -21.23 0.23 13.69
N PHE A 136 -20.88 -0.40 12.57
CA PHE A 136 -21.31 -1.76 12.25
C PHE A 136 -20.65 -2.83 13.13
N ASN A 137 -19.49 -2.53 13.73
CA ASN A 137 -18.86 -3.46 14.66
C ASN A 137 -19.69 -3.78 15.91
N ALA A 138 -20.62 -2.89 16.29
CA ALA A 138 -21.54 -3.07 17.39
C ALA A 138 -22.92 -3.60 16.95
N ASN A 139 -23.13 -3.83 15.65
CA ASN A 139 -24.41 -4.28 15.11
C ASN A 139 -24.69 -5.75 15.50
N GLU A 140 -25.82 -5.99 16.18
CA GLU A 140 -26.19 -7.34 16.65
C GLU A 140 -26.42 -8.33 15.50
N GLN A 141 -27.05 -7.91 14.40
CA GLN A 141 -27.30 -8.78 13.24
C GLN A 141 -25.99 -9.29 12.64
N ILE A 142 -24.99 -8.42 12.47
CA ILE A 142 -23.68 -8.80 11.95
C ILE A 142 -22.95 -9.72 12.94
N LYS A 143 -23.03 -9.44 14.25
CA LYS A 143 -22.42 -10.29 15.29
C LYS A 143 -23.05 -11.68 15.34
N ASP A 144 -24.37 -11.78 15.26
CA ASP A 144 -25.08 -13.06 15.26
C ASP A 144 -24.72 -13.90 14.04
N LYS A 145 -24.62 -13.26 12.86
CA LYS A 145 -24.11 -13.91 11.65
C LYS A 145 -22.67 -14.38 11.81
N ALA A 146 -21.79 -13.55 12.37
CA ALA A 146 -20.41 -13.93 12.64
C ALA A 146 -20.31 -15.15 13.58
N ILE A 147 -21.11 -15.19 14.65
CA ILE A 147 -21.17 -16.32 15.59
C ILE A 147 -21.70 -17.58 14.89
N GLN A 148 -22.73 -17.46 14.06
CA GLN A 148 -23.26 -18.57 13.28
C GLN A 148 -22.20 -19.14 12.34
N THR A 149 -21.52 -18.27 11.58
CA THR A 149 -20.43 -18.68 10.67
C THR A 149 -19.28 -19.33 11.42
N LEU A 150 -18.90 -18.82 12.58
CA LEU A 150 -17.86 -19.43 13.42
C LEU A 150 -18.22 -20.85 13.84
N ARG A 151 -19.49 -21.09 14.22
CA ARG A 151 -19.98 -22.42 14.60
C ARG A 151 -19.97 -23.41 13.43
N THR A 152 -20.20 -22.93 12.20
CA THR A 152 -20.26 -23.77 11.00
C THR A 152 -18.89 -24.01 10.37
N TYR A 153 -18.05 -22.99 10.26
CA TYR A 153 -16.80 -23.01 9.46
C TYR A 153 -15.53 -23.02 10.31
N GLY A 154 -15.62 -22.76 11.62
CA GLY A 154 -14.46 -22.64 12.50
C GLY A 154 -13.75 -21.29 12.39
N VAL A 155 -12.56 -21.19 13.00
CA VAL A 155 -11.83 -19.93 13.21
C VAL A 155 -11.15 -19.42 11.93
N GLY A 156 -10.65 -20.33 11.08
CA GLY A 156 -9.95 -19.94 9.86
C GLY A 156 -9.68 -21.11 8.92
N PRO A 157 -9.42 -20.83 7.63
CA PRO A 157 -9.30 -21.85 6.58
C PRO A 157 -7.95 -22.58 6.57
N CYS A 158 -6.90 -22.05 7.22
CA CYS A 158 -5.57 -22.66 7.32
C CYS A 158 -4.92 -23.08 5.97
N GLY A 159 -5.37 -22.51 4.86
CA GLY A 159 -4.89 -22.84 3.52
C GLY A 159 -5.04 -21.67 2.55
N PRO A 160 -4.23 -21.61 1.48
CA PRO A 160 -4.35 -20.54 0.50
C PRO A 160 -5.58 -20.74 -0.41
N PRO A 161 -6.24 -19.66 -0.84
CA PRO A 161 -7.40 -19.74 -1.74
C PRO A 161 -7.16 -20.58 -3.00
N GLN A 162 -5.97 -20.46 -3.60
CA GLN A 162 -5.64 -21.12 -4.87
C GLN A 162 -5.50 -22.66 -4.77
N PHE A 163 -5.41 -23.21 -3.57
CA PHE A 163 -5.26 -24.65 -3.36
C PHE A 163 -6.51 -25.23 -2.67
N TYR A 164 -6.57 -25.13 -1.34
CA TYR A 164 -7.61 -25.76 -0.51
C TYR A 164 -8.18 -24.80 0.55
N GLY A 165 -7.96 -23.49 0.42
CA GLY A 165 -8.45 -22.46 1.35
C GLY A 165 -9.81 -21.85 1.00
N THR A 166 -10.30 -22.06 -0.23
CA THR A 166 -11.55 -21.43 -0.69
C THR A 166 -12.77 -22.19 -0.23
N GLN A 167 -13.51 -21.60 0.72
CA GLN A 167 -14.85 -22.01 1.14
C GLN A 167 -15.95 -21.31 0.30
N ASP A 168 -17.15 -21.88 0.28
CA ASP A 168 -18.35 -21.37 -0.42
C ASP A 168 -18.72 -19.93 -0.05
N VAL A 169 -18.55 -19.55 1.21
CA VAL A 169 -18.79 -18.17 1.69
C VAL A 169 -17.90 -17.13 1.02
N HIS A 170 -16.68 -17.49 0.60
CA HIS A 170 -15.81 -16.56 -0.13
C HIS A 170 -16.36 -16.28 -1.52
N MET A 171 -16.78 -17.33 -2.23
CA MET A 171 -17.37 -17.21 -3.57
C MET A 171 -18.67 -16.39 -3.52
N LYS A 172 -19.49 -16.59 -2.48
CA LYS A 172 -20.68 -15.77 -2.25
C LYS A 172 -20.30 -14.31 -2.02
N THR A 173 -19.33 -14.03 -1.15
CA THR A 173 -18.88 -12.66 -0.85
C THR A 173 -18.31 -11.97 -2.09
N GLU A 174 -17.54 -12.69 -2.92
CA GLU A 174 -17.07 -12.20 -4.22
C GLU A 174 -18.24 -11.83 -5.14
N ALA A 175 -19.26 -12.69 -5.25
CA ALA A 175 -20.44 -12.40 -6.05
C ALA A 175 -21.23 -11.19 -5.53
N ASP A 176 -21.39 -11.07 -4.21
CA ASP A 176 -22.10 -9.95 -3.58
C ASP A 176 -21.37 -8.61 -3.83
N ILE A 177 -20.04 -8.59 -3.70
CA ILE A 177 -19.23 -7.39 -4.00
C ILE A 177 -19.33 -7.03 -5.48
N ALA A 178 -19.21 -8.01 -6.39
CA ALA A 178 -19.31 -7.78 -7.83
C ALA A 178 -20.69 -7.22 -8.22
N ALA A 179 -21.76 -7.79 -7.67
CA ALA A 179 -23.14 -7.32 -7.89
C ALA A 179 -23.37 -5.92 -7.32
N TYR A 180 -22.79 -5.62 -6.15
CA TYR A 180 -22.90 -4.31 -5.53
C TYR A 180 -22.17 -3.23 -6.35
N LEU A 181 -20.96 -3.50 -6.83
CA LEU A 181 -20.21 -2.59 -7.72
C LEU A 181 -20.85 -2.47 -9.10
N GLY A 182 -21.44 -3.53 -9.63
CA GLY A 182 -21.89 -3.60 -11.03
C GLY A 182 -20.78 -4.07 -11.98
N THR A 183 -19.86 -4.90 -11.50
CA THR A 183 -18.78 -5.51 -12.31
C THR A 183 -19.07 -6.99 -12.60
N GLU A 184 -18.38 -7.58 -13.57
CA GLU A 184 -18.60 -8.97 -13.97
C GLU A 184 -18.16 -9.97 -12.89
N ALA A 185 -17.02 -9.72 -12.24
CA ALA A 185 -16.47 -10.61 -11.23
C ALA A 185 -15.68 -9.83 -10.16
N CYS A 186 -15.41 -10.49 -9.04
CA CYS A 186 -14.57 -9.99 -7.96
C CYS A 186 -13.71 -11.13 -7.38
N ILE A 187 -12.55 -10.78 -6.85
CA ILE A 187 -11.68 -11.67 -6.06
C ILE A 187 -11.42 -11.05 -4.69
N VAL A 188 -11.47 -11.87 -3.62
CA VAL A 188 -11.21 -11.41 -2.24
C VAL A 188 -9.81 -11.83 -1.78
N TYR A 189 -9.13 -10.92 -1.08
CA TYR A 189 -7.81 -11.10 -0.46
C TYR A 189 -7.93 -11.05 1.06
N ALA A 190 -7.07 -11.79 1.76
CA ALA A 190 -7.10 -11.87 3.22
C ALA A 190 -6.63 -10.60 3.95
N GLN A 191 -5.82 -9.76 3.29
CA GLN A 191 -5.24 -8.55 3.88
C GLN A 191 -5.41 -7.34 2.96
N ALA A 192 -5.90 -6.22 3.50
CA ALA A 192 -6.18 -4.99 2.74
C ALA A 192 -4.90 -4.42 2.09
N PHE A 193 -3.83 -4.25 2.89
CA PHE A 193 -2.54 -3.73 2.40
C PHE A 193 -1.94 -4.59 1.27
N SER A 194 -2.04 -5.92 1.43
CA SER A 194 -1.51 -6.89 0.46
C SER A 194 -2.34 -6.98 -0.83
N THR A 195 -3.55 -6.41 -0.85
CA THR A 195 -4.45 -6.47 -2.00
C THR A 195 -3.86 -5.70 -3.18
N ILE A 196 -3.82 -4.36 -3.11
CA ILE A 196 -3.34 -3.54 -4.22
C ILE A 196 -1.84 -3.77 -4.52
N SER A 197 -1.05 -4.04 -3.46
CA SER A 197 0.38 -4.35 -3.61
C SER A 197 0.64 -5.68 -4.32
N SER A 198 -0.35 -6.59 -4.37
CA SER A 198 -0.31 -7.82 -5.17
C SER A 198 -1.04 -7.69 -6.51
N VAL A 199 -2.09 -6.87 -6.61
CA VAL A 199 -2.83 -6.61 -7.86
C VAL A 199 -1.91 -5.97 -8.90
N ILE A 200 -1.19 -4.90 -8.53
CA ILE A 200 -0.30 -4.18 -9.45
C ILE A 200 0.74 -5.12 -10.10
N PRO A 201 1.55 -5.89 -9.35
CA PRO A 201 2.51 -6.80 -9.96
C PRO A 201 1.88 -8.02 -10.64
N ALA A 202 0.60 -8.35 -10.41
CA ALA A 202 -0.08 -9.41 -11.16
C ALA A 202 -0.24 -9.04 -12.66
N PHE A 203 -0.49 -7.75 -12.95
CA PHE A 203 -0.70 -7.24 -14.30
C PHE A 203 0.52 -6.50 -14.87
N CYS A 204 1.16 -5.68 -14.06
CA CYS A 204 2.31 -4.86 -14.44
C CYS A 204 3.60 -5.65 -14.18
N LYS A 205 4.41 -5.83 -15.21
CA LYS A 205 5.69 -6.55 -15.14
C LYS A 205 6.81 -5.69 -15.70
N ARG A 206 8.04 -6.17 -15.53
CA ARG A 206 9.22 -5.56 -16.15
C ARG A 206 9.00 -5.35 -17.65
N GLY A 207 9.11 -4.09 -18.09
CA GLY A 207 8.90 -3.66 -19.48
C GLY A 207 7.57 -2.94 -19.73
N ASP A 208 6.63 -3.02 -18.80
CA ASP A 208 5.40 -2.22 -18.85
C ASP A 208 5.63 -0.81 -18.29
N ILE A 209 4.65 0.07 -18.53
CA ILE A 209 4.69 1.47 -18.09
C ILE A 209 3.50 1.75 -17.18
N ILE A 210 3.77 2.33 -16.03
CA ILE A 210 2.77 2.82 -15.08
C ILE A 210 2.86 4.35 -15.05
N VAL A 211 1.73 5.03 -15.23
CA VAL A 211 1.58 6.46 -14.97
C VAL A 211 0.78 6.61 -13.68
N ALA A 212 1.39 7.12 -12.61
CA ALA A 212 0.79 7.17 -11.29
C ALA A 212 0.73 8.60 -10.74
N ASP A 213 -0.33 8.88 -9.98
CA ASP A 213 -0.47 10.14 -9.26
C ASP A 213 0.61 10.23 -8.16
N ARG A 214 1.22 11.40 -7.98
CA ARG A 214 2.25 11.59 -6.94
C ARG A 214 1.75 11.35 -5.52
N ALA A 215 0.45 11.48 -5.26
CA ALA A 215 -0.16 11.32 -3.94
C ALA A 215 -0.67 9.93 -3.61
N VAL A 216 -0.42 8.94 -4.48
CA VAL A 216 -0.87 7.56 -4.20
C VAL A 216 -0.34 7.04 -2.86
N ASN A 217 -1.17 6.26 -2.19
CA ASN A 217 -0.93 5.66 -0.88
C ASN A 217 0.27 4.71 -0.88
N TYR A 218 0.66 4.30 0.33
CA TYR A 218 1.85 3.49 0.53
C TYR A 218 1.75 2.08 -0.06
N SER A 219 0.57 1.44 -0.02
CA SER A 219 0.39 0.09 -0.57
C SER A 219 0.50 0.07 -2.10
N ILE A 220 -0.04 1.09 -2.78
CA ILE A 220 0.14 1.29 -4.24
C ILE A 220 1.63 1.40 -4.57
N ARG A 221 2.38 2.25 -3.86
CA ARG A 221 3.82 2.43 -4.09
C ARG A 221 4.58 1.11 -3.97
N LYS A 222 4.31 0.33 -2.92
CA LYS A 222 4.90 -1.00 -2.75
C LYS A 222 4.50 -1.99 -3.84
N GLY A 223 3.28 -1.92 -4.36
CA GLY A 223 2.88 -2.69 -5.53
C GLY A 223 3.64 -2.30 -6.80
N MET A 224 3.85 -0.99 -7.02
CA MET A 224 4.62 -0.50 -8.17
C MET A 224 6.10 -0.89 -8.08
N GLU A 225 6.70 -0.77 -6.90
CA GLU A 225 8.08 -1.22 -6.61
C GLU A 225 8.21 -2.73 -6.92
N ALA A 226 7.30 -3.54 -6.41
CA ALA A 226 7.26 -4.99 -6.65
C ALA A 226 7.07 -5.34 -8.14
N SER A 227 6.36 -4.51 -8.91
CA SER A 227 6.09 -4.74 -10.33
C SER A 227 7.34 -4.66 -11.23
N ARG A 228 8.36 -3.90 -10.80
CA ARG A 228 9.55 -3.55 -11.60
C ARG A 228 9.23 -2.90 -12.96
N SER A 229 8.06 -2.27 -13.05
CA SER A 229 7.62 -1.54 -14.24
C SER A 229 8.33 -0.19 -14.35
N THR A 230 8.29 0.43 -15.53
CA THR A 230 8.75 1.81 -15.68
C THR A 230 7.69 2.76 -15.14
N ILE A 231 7.96 3.42 -14.01
CA ILE A 231 7.03 4.35 -13.37
C ILE A 231 7.24 5.76 -13.93
N LYS A 232 6.13 6.46 -14.23
CA LYS A 232 6.07 7.87 -14.61
C LYS A 232 5.08 8.57 -13.69
N TRP A 233 5.50 9.67 -13.10
CA TRP A 233 4.69 10.43 -12.16
C TRP A 233 4.05 11.63 -12.85
N TYR A 234 2.83 11.96 -12.46
CA TYR A 234 2.17 13.23 -12.78
C TYR A 234 1.78 13.97 -11.50
N ASN A 235 1.66 15.28 -11.57
CA ASN A 235 1.30 16.10 -10.41
C ASN A 235 -0.09 15.75 -9.88
N HIS A 236 -0.22 15.70 -8.57
CA HIS A 236 -1.45 15.29 -7.91
C HIS A 236 -2.65 16.14 -8.33
N GLY A 237 -3.72 15.49 -8.78
CA GLY A 237 -4.96 16.15 -9.24
C GLY A 237 -4.84 16.93 -10.56
N ASP A 238 -3.66 16.99 -11.19
CA ASP A 238 -3.43 17.76 -12.42
C ASP A 238 -3.63 16.86 -13.66
N MET A 239 -4.82 16.94 -14.24
CA MET A 239 -5.19 16.16 -15.42
C MET A 239 -4.48 16.62 -16.70
N ASP A 240 -4.01 17.87 -16.76
CA ASP A 240 -3.25 18.38 -17.91
C ASP A 240 -1.81 17.87 -17.86
N ASP A 241 -1.21 17.81 -16.67
CA ASP A 241 0.08 17.18 -16.46
C ASP A 241 0.03 15.68 -16.74
N LEU A 242 -1.05 15.00 -16.32
CA LEU A 242 -1.31 13.61 -16.70
C LEU A 242 -1.34 13.43 -18.22
N GLU A 243 -2.10 14.26 -18.95
CA GLU A 243 -2.16 14.18 -20.42
C GLU A 243 -0.78 14.44 -21.05
N ARG A 244 -0.01 15.39 -20.52
CA ARG A 244 1.37 15.69 -20.96
C ARG A 244 2.28 14.47 -20.78
N VAL A 245 2.24 13.81 -19.62
CA VAL A 245 3.03 12.60 -19.32
C VAL A 245 2.62 11.44 -20.23
N ILE A 246 1.31 11.21 -20.39
CA ILE A 246 0.78 10.17 -21.28
C ILE A 246 1.23 10.40 -22.73
N ARG A 247 1.12 11.63 -23.26
CA ARG A 247 1.57 11.98 -24.62
C ARG A 247 3.05 11.69 -24.81
N LYS A 248 3.88 12.00 -23.81
CA LYS A 248 5.31 11.69 -23.84
C LYS A 248 5.54 10.17 -23.87
N VAL A 249 4.85 9.40 -23.04
CA VAL A 249 4.91 7.93 -23.05
C VAL A 249 4.53 7.36 -24.42
N VAL A 250 3.44 7.83 -25.03
CA VAL A 250 3.00 7.36 -26.36
C VAL A 250 4.05 7.70 -27.43
N LYS A 251 4.63 8.91 -27.38
CA LYS A 251 5.69 9.32 -28.31
C LYS A 251 6.94 8.44 -28.16
N ASP A 252 7.38 8.20 -26.93
CA ASP A 252 8.59 7.43 -26.62
C ASP A 252 8.45 5.93 -26.97
N GLN A 253 7.22 5.43 -27.06
CA GLN A 253 6.90 4.05 -27.45
C GLN A 253 6.62 3.88 -28.95
N LYS A 254 6.56 4.97 -29.72
CA LYS A 254 6.33 4.90 -31.17
C LYS A 254 7.48 4.14 -31.85
N GLY A 255 7.15 3.09 -32.61
CA GLY A 255 8.14 2.24 -33.30
C GLY A 255 8.82 1.19 -32.42
N LYS A 256 8.45 1.07 -31.13
CA LYS A 256 8.91 0.01 -30.23
C LYS A 256 7.88 -1.13 -30.18
N LYS A 257 8.28 -2.26 -29.59
CA LYS A 257 7.36 -3.37 -29.27
C LYS A 257 6.19 -2.84 -28.44
N LEU A 258 4.98 -3.32 -28.75
CA LEU A 258 3.78 -2.96 -28.00
C LEU A 258 3.95 -3.29 -26.52
N THR A 259 3.87 -2.27 -25.67
CA THR A 259 3.99 -2.36 -24.21
C THR A 259 2.63 -2.12 -23.56
N ARG A 260 2.36 -2.81 -22.44
CA ARG A 260 1.15 -2.55 -21.65
C ARG A 260 1.37 -1.29 -20.84
N ARG A 261 0.30 -0.49 -20.73
CA ARG A 261 0.34 0.86 -20.17
C ARG A 261 -0.83 1.03 -19.21
N PHE A 262 -0.53 1.47 -18.00
CA PHE A 262 -1.49 1.57 -16.91
C PHE A 262 -1.48 2.99 -16.33
N ILE A 263 -2.65 3.45 -15.89
CA ILE A 263 -2.83 4.61 -15.04
C ILE A 263 -3.24 4.08 -13.67
N VAL A 264 -2.56 4.54 -12.62
CA VAL A 264 -2.87 4.13 -11.24
C VAL A 264 -3.27 5.36 -10.44
N SER A 265 -4.43 5.30 -9.79
CA SER A 265 -4.98 6.39 -8.97
C SER A 265 -5.81 5.84 -7.81
N GLU A 266 -6.06 6.67 -6.81
CA GLU A 266 -7.05 6.41 -5.77
C GLU A 266 -8.38 7.06 -6.10
N GLY A 267 -9.47 6.50 -5.57
CA GLY A 267 -10.81 7.10 -5.63
C GLY A 267 -10.92 8.27 -4.65
N LEU A 268 -10.66 7.99 -3.37
CA LEU A 268 -10.36 8.98 -2.34
C LEU A 268 -8.92 8.77 -1.88
N PHE A 269 -8.10 9.81 -2.01
CA PHE A 269 -6.69 9.72 -1.65
C PHE A 269 -6.52 9.64 -0.13
N GLU A 270 -5.79 8.64 0.36
CA GLU A 270 -5.53 8.48 1.80
C GLU A 270 -4.74 9.65 2.40
N ILE A 271 -3.86 10.25 1.61
CA ILE A 271 -2.88 11.23 2.07
C ILE A 271 -3.42 12.67 2.01
N THR A 272 -4.18 13.00 0.97
CA THR A 272 -4.67 14.35 0.69
C THR A 272 -6.16 14.50 1.00
N GLY A 273 -6.90 13.39 0.98
CA GLY A 273 -8.32 13.32 1.35
C GLY A 273 -9.28 13.77 0.24
N ASP A 274 -8.77 14.25 -0.88
CA ASP A 274 -9.52 14.66 -2.06
C ASP A 274 -9.86 13.45 -2.95
N SER A 275 -10.55 13.71 -4.06
CA SER A 275 -11.05 12.68 -4.98
C SER A 275 -10.51 12.90 -6.39
N ALA A 276 -10.15 11.81 -7.09
CA ALA A 276 -9.71 11.89 -8.48
C ALA A 276 -10.84 12.31 -9.44
N ASP A 277 -10.49 12.92 -10.57
CA ASP A 277 -11.39 13.19 -11.70
C ASP A 277 -11.48 11.93 -12.59
N LEU A 278 -12.39 11.03 -12.24
CA LEU A 278 -12.56 9.75 -12.94
C LEU A 278 -13.06 9.90 -14.38
N PRO A 279 -14.03 10.78 -14.72
CA PRO A 279 -14.42 11.04 -16.11
C PRO A 279 -13.24 11.39 -16.99
N ARG A 280 -12.36 12.28 -16.51
CA ARG A 280 -11.17 12.69 -17.27
C ARG A 280 -10.14 11.57 -17.40
N LEU A 281 -9.94 10.77 -16.35
CA LEU A 281 -9.11 9.55 -16.43
C LEU A 281 -9.61 8.57 -17.50
N VAL A 282 -10.92 8.34 -17.55
CA VAL A 282 -11.56 7.46 -18.55
C VAL A 282 -11.43 8.02 -19.97
N GLU A 283 -11.59 9.33 -20.16
CA GLU A 283 -11.35 9.97 -21.45
C GLU A 283 -9.93 9.73 -21.95
N LEU A 284 -8.93 10.00 -21.09
CA LEU A 284 -7.51 9.84 -21.43
C LEU A 284 -7.15 8.36 -21.65
N LYS A 285 -7.73 7.44 -20.87
CA LYS A 285 -7.63 5.99 -21.07
C LYS A 285 -7.99 5.60 -22.50
N HIS A 286 -9.17 6.01 -22.98
CA HIS A 286 -9.68 5.65 -24.30
C HIS A 286 -8.91 6.30 -25.44
N LYS A 287 -8.53 7.58 -25.25
CA LYS A 287 -7.78 8.38 -26.22
C LYS A 287 -6.38 7.81 -26.47
N TYR A 288 -5.68 7.39 -25.42
CA TYR A 288 -4.28 6.94 -25.51
C TYR A 288 -4.06 5.43 -25.37
N LYS A 289 -5.14 4.66 -25.16
CA LYS A 289 -5.16 3.19 -25.00
C LYS A 289 -4.35 2.72 -23.79
N PHE A 290 -4.67 3.30 -22.63
CA PHE A 290 -4.18 2.87 -21.32
C PHE A 290 -5.23 1.97 -20.63
N ARG A 291 -4.86 1.37 -19.51
CA ARG A 291 -5.76 0.71 -18.56
C ARG A 291 -5.75 1.45 -17.24
N ILE A 292 -6.82 1.40 -16.45
CA ILE A 292 -6.91 2.04 -15.14
C ILE A 292 -6.91 0.97 -14.05
N ILE A 293 -6.04 1.16 -13.06
CA ILE A 293 -6.11 0.52 -11.75
C ILE A 293 -6.56 1.58 -10.77
N LEU A 294 -7.77 1.45 -10.24
CA LEU A 294 -8.37 2.39 -9.30
C LEU A 294 -8.43 1.74 -7.92
N ASP A 295 -7.85 2.38 -6.91
CA ASP A 295 -7.98 1.96 -5.51
C ASP A 295 -9.13 2.73 -4.84
N GLU A 296 -10.20 2.03 -4.53
CA GLU A 296 -11.42 2.51 -3.91
C GLU A 296 -11.48 2.20 -2.41
N THR A 297 -10.34 1.93 -1.75
CA THR A 297 -10.25 1.58 -0.33
C THR A 297 -11.03 2.51 0.61
N TRP A 298 -11.02 3.81 0.35
CA TRP A 298 -11.70 4.80 1.20
C TRP A 298 -13.02 5.32 0.63
N SER A 299 -13.30 5.06 -0.64
CA SER A 299 -14.51 5.52 -1.35
C SER A 299 -15.59 4.45 -1.43
N PHE A 300 -15.22 3.17 -1.54
CA PHE A 300 -16.16 2.05 -1.53
C PHE A 300 -16.90 1.97 -0.20
N GLY A 301 -18.23 1.92 -0.24
CA GLY A 301 -19.09 2.00 0.95
C GLY A 301 -19.30 3.42 1.47
N VAL A 302 -18.79 4.47 0.81
CA VAL A 302 -18.84 5.87 1.28
C VAL A 302 -19.39 6.81 0.22
N LEU A 303 -18.74 6.85 -0.95
CA LEU A 303 -19.09 7.75 -2.05
C LEU A 303 -20.23 7.17 -2.91
N GLY A 304 -21.01 8.08 -3.49
CA GLY A 304 -22.14 7.74 -4.34
C GLY A 304 -23.43 7.52 -3.53
N ARG A 305 -24.58 7.65 -4.18
CA ARG A 305 -25.89 7.61 -3.50
C ARG A 305 -26.07 6.33 -2.68
N THR A 306 -25.64 5.19 -3.22
CA THR A 306 -25.76 3.88 -2.56
C THR A 306 -24.44 3.40 -1.96
N GLY A 307 -23.36 4.18 -2.06
CA GLY A 307 -22.06 3.82 -1.47
C GLY A 307 -21.25 2.89 -2.35
N ARG A 308 -21.40 2.91 -3.68
CA ARG A 308 -20.63 2.04 -4.59
C ARG A 308 -19.22 2.56 -4.88
N GLY A 309 -18.90 3.78 -4.46
CA GLY A 309 -17.59 4.38 -4.66
C GLY A 309 -17.61 5.55 -5.64
N LEU A 310 -16.42 5.90 -6.12
CA LEU A 310 -16.18 7.05 -6.99
C LEU A 310 -16.90 6.91 -8.34
N THR A 311 -16.95 5.68 -8.87
CA THR A 311 -17.69 5.35 -10.11
C THR A 311 -19.15 5.83 -10.06
N GLU A 312 -19.88 5.50 -8.99
CA GLU A 312 -21.26 5.99 -8.79
C GLU A 312 -21.30 7.49 -8.52
N ALA A 313 -20.39 8.03 -7.70
CA ALA A 313 -20.39 9.45 -7.34
C ALA A 313 -20.21 10.39 -8.55
N GLN A 314 -19.42 9.97 -9.54
CA GLN A 314 -19.13 10.76 -10.75
C GLN A 314 -19.85 10.24 -12.00
N ASN A 315 -20.84 9.35 -11.85
CA ASN A 315 -21.65 8.79 -12.93
C ASN A 315 -20.83 8.10 -14.04
N VAL A 316 -19.78 7.38 -13.66
CA VAL A 316 -18.95 6.59 -14.56
C VAL A 316 -19.35 5.12 -14.43
N ASP A 317 -19.61 4.47 -15.56
CA ASP A 317 -19.86 3.03 -15.58
C ASP A 317 -18.61 2.28 -15.07
N PRO A 318 -18.73 1.43 -14.02
CA PRO A 318 -17.64 0.62 -13.48
C PRO A 318 -16.90 -0.20 -14.53
N SER A 319 -17.56 -0.61 -15.63
CA SER A 319 -16.95 -1.33 -16.75
C SER A 319 -15.84 -0.53 -17.46
N GLN A 320 -15.83 0.80 -17.30
CA GLN A 320 -14.81 1.68 -17.87
C GLN A 320 -13.51 1.65 -17.07
N VAL A 321 -13.49 1.08 -15.87
CA VAL A 321 -12.30 0.89 -15.03
C VAL A 321 -11.87 -0.57 -15.10
N ASP A 322 -10.61 -0.84 -15.46
CA ASP A 322 -10.19 -2.23 -15.74
C ASP A 322 -10.01 -3.06 -14.47
N MET A 323 -9.52 -2.45 -13.39
CA MET A 323 -9.32 -3.06 -12.09
C MET A 323 -9.73 -2.07 -11.00
N ILE A 324 -10.73 -2.45 -10.20
CA ILE A 324 -11.18 -1.72 -9.02
C ILE A 324 -10.74 -2.50 -7.79
N ALA A 325 -9.68 -2.03 -7.12
CA ALA A 325 -9.25 -2.60 -5.85
C ALA A 325 -9.90 -1.87 -4.69
N GLY A 326 -10.09 -2.53 -3.55
CA GLY A 326 -10.60 -1.88 -2.35
C GLY A 326 -10.36 -2.67 -1.08
N SER A 327 -10.70 -2.08 0.05
CA SER A 327 -10.53 -2.67 1.37
C SER A 327 -11.87 -3.08 1.96
N LEU A 328 -11.88 -4.21 2.66
CA LEU A 328 -13.01 -4.66 3.48
C LEU A 328 -12.88 -4.18 4.94
N ALA A 329 -11.74 -3.61 5.33
CA ALA A 329 -11.39 -3.31 6.71
C ALA A 329 -11.89 -1.96 7.25
N GLY A 330 -12.39 -1.08 6.39
CA GLY A 330 -12.97 0.21 6.80
C GLY A 330 -14.49 0.13 6.93
N PRO A 331 -15.26 0.59 5.93
CA PRO A 331 -16.72 0.67 6.00
C PRO A 331 -17.45 -0.67 6.19
N LEU A 332 -16.83 -1.78 5.77
CA LEU A 332 -17.44 -3.12 5.76
C LEU A 332 -17.22 -3.94 7.03
N CYS A 333 -16.52 -3.39 8.03
CA CYS A 333 -16.32 -4.02 9.33
C CYS A 333 -15.79 -5.48 9.23
N ALA A 334 -14.94 -5.75 8.24
CA ALA A 334 -14.33 -7.05 8.02
C ALA A 334 -12.80 -6.96 8.03
N GLY A 335 -12.12 -8.00 7.61
CA GLY A 335 -10.70 -7.96 7.28
C GLY A 335 -10.50 -8.25 5.80
N GLY A 336 -9.35 -7.84 5.26
CA GLY A 336 -9.01 -8.12 3.86
C GLY A 336 -9.35 -7.02 2.88
N GLY A 337 -9.30 -7.36 1.60
CA GLY A 337 -9.57 -6.47 0.49
C GLY A 337 -10.13 -7.23 -0.70
N PHE A 338 -10.41 -6.52 -1.77
CA PHE A 338 -10.95 -7.11 -2.99
C PHE A 338 -10.38 -6.46 -4.24
N CYS A 339 -10.52 -7.14 -5.37
CA CYS A 339 -10.30 -6.58 -6.69
C CYS A 339 -11.42 -7.02 -7.63
N ALA A 340 -12.11 -6.08 -8.24
CA ALA A 340 -13.26 -6.29 -9.11
C ALA A 340 -12.97 -5.78 -10.53
N GLY A 341 -13.61 -6.39 -11.51
CA GLY A 341 -13.41 -6.06 -12.92
C GLY A 341 -14.06 -7.10 -13.84
N ALA A 342 -13.49 -7.25 -15.05
CA ALA A 342 -13.88 -8.31 -15.97
C ALA A 342 -13.52 -9.70 -15.42
N LYS A 343 -14.23 -10.73 -15.83
CA LYS A 343 -13.98 -12.11 -15.39
C LYS A 343 -12.55 -12.56 -15.67
N ASP A 344 -12.02 -12.24 -16.85
CA ASP A 344 -10.65 -12.58 -17.22
C ASP A 344 -9.60 -11.89 -16.33
N VAL A 345 -9.90 -10.67 -15.85
CA VAL A 345 -9.05 -9.92 -14.90
C VAL A 345 -9.05 -10.63 -13.55
N VAL A 346 -10.19 -11.14 -13.09
CA VAL A 346 -10.30 -11.88 -11.84
C VAL A 346 -9.58 -13.22 -11.92
N GLU A 347 -9.83 -14.01 -12.97
CA GLU A 347 -9.21 -15.33 -13.14
C GLU A 347 -7.68 -15.23 -13.31
N HIS A 348 -7.18 -14.21 -14.00
CA HIS A 348 -5.72 -13.97 -14.09
C HIS A 348 -5.08 -13.71 -12.72
N GLN A 349 -5.78 -13.00 -11.83
CA GLN A 349 -5.29 -12.75 -10.47
C GLN A 349 -5.23 -14.02 -9.63
N ARG A 350 -6.21 -14.92 -9.75
CA ARG A 350 -6.20 -16.19 -9.01
C ARG A 350 -4.90 -16.98 -9.26
N LEU A 351 -4.42 -16.94 -10.50
CA LEU A 351 -3.20 -17.63 -10.93
C LEU A 351 -1.89 -16.90 -10.59
N THR A 352 -1.90 -15.56 -10.52
CA THR A 352 -0.65 -14.76 -10.57
C THR A 352 -0.46 -13.80 -9.39
N ALA A 353 -1.49 -13.51 -8.60
CA ALA A 353 -1.40 -12.60 -7.48
C ALA A 353 -0.77 -13.30 -6.28
N ALA A 354 0.45 -12.90 -5.92
CA ALA A 354 1.23 -13.54 -4.87
C ALA A 354 0.51 -13.60 -3.52
N SER A 355 -0.19 -12.53 -3.12
CA SER A 355 -0.92 -12.50 -1.85
C SER A 355 -2.20 -13.35 -1.86
N TYR A 356 -2.70 -13.74 -3.03
CA TYR A 356 -3.81 -14.69 -3.15
C TYR A 356 -3.30 -16.14 -3.21
N THR A 357 -2.20 -16.38 -3.92
CA THR A 357 -1.66 -17.74 -4.10
C THR A 357 -0.88 -18.24 -2.88
N PHE A 358 -0.10 -17.37 -2.22
CA PHE A 358 0.85 -17.76 -1.16
C PHE A 358 0.47 -17.28 0.25
N SER A 359 -0.74 -16.75 0.43
CA SER A 359 -1.27 -16.37 1.76
C SER A 359 -2.52 -17.18 2.09
N ALA A 360 -2.77 -17.42 3.38
CA ALA A 360 -3.98 -18.09 3.83
C ALA A 360 -5.22 -17.28 3.44
N ALA A 361 -6.32 -17.98 3.14
CA ALA A 361 -7.59 -17.34 2.79
C ALA A 361 -8.14 -16.53 3.96
N LEU A 362 -9.00 -15.55 3.64
CA LEU A 362 -9.69 -14.75 4.64
C LEU A 362 -10.50 -15.68 5.56
N PRO A 363 -10.54 -15.47 6.89
CA PRO A 363 -11.46 -16.22 7.74
C PRO A 363 -12.91 -16.10 7.27
N ALA A 364 -13.64 -17.22 7.21
CA ALA A 364 -15.05 -17.30 6.78
C ALA A 364 -15.94 -16.25 7.44
N MET A 365 -15.74 -16.04 8.75
CA MET A 365 -16.46 -15.04 9.53
C MET A 365 -16.31 -13.64 8.91
N LEU A 366 -15.10 -13.25 8.53
CA LEU A 366 -14.82 -11.91 7.98
C LEU A 366 -15.38 -11.75 6.56
N ALA A 367 -15.39 -12.82 5.75
CA ALA A 367 -16.04 -12.80 4.44
C ALA A 367 -17.56 -12.58 4.59
N VAL A 368 -18.20 -13.35 5.47
CA VAL A 368 -19.64 -13.23 5.73
C VAL A 368 -20.01 -11.88 6.34
N THR A 369 -19.21 -11.32 7.26
CA THR A 369 -19.50 -9.99 7.82
C THR A 369 -19.39 -8.88 6.76
N ALA A 370 -18.48 -9.00 5.79
CA ALA A 370 -18.41 -8.07 4.67
C ALA A 370 -19.68 -8.12 3.79
N SER A 371 -20.09 -9.34 3.40
CA SER A 371 -21.33 -9.57 2.64
C SER A 371 -22.58 -9.06 3.38
N GLU A 372 -22.69 -9.36 4.68
CA GLU A 372 -23.81 -8.89 5.50
C GLU A 372 -23.82 -7.36 5.63
N THR A 373 -22.65 -6.74 5.75
CA THR A 373 -22.55 -5.27 5.81
C THR A 373 -23.01 -4.63 4.50
N LEU A 374 -22.70 -5.21 3.35
CA LEU A 374 -23.24 -4.76 2.06
C LEU A 374 -24.77 -4.84 2.03
N SER A 375 -25.35 -5.94 2.51
CA SER A 375 -26.81 -6.11 2.62
C SER A 375 -27.45 -5.04 3.51
N VAL A 376 -26.80 -4.70 4.63
CA VAL A 376 -27.26 -3.62 5.53
C VAL A 376 -27.16 -2.25 4.85
N LEU A 377 -26.07 -1.96 4.13
CA LEU A 377 -25.93 -0.71 3.37
C LEU A 377 -26.98 -0.58 2.26
N GLN A 378 -27.33 -1.67 1.57
CA GLN A 378 -28.37 -1.68 0.55
C GLN A 378 -29.78 -1.49 1.12
N SER A 379 -30.07 -2.11 2.27
CA SER A 379 -31.39 -2.04 2.91
C SER A 379 -31.62 -0.74 3.69
N ASN A 380 -30.55 -0.09 4.16
CA ASN A 380 -30.62 1.16 4.91
C ASN A 380 -29.65 2.23 4.35
N PRO A 381 -29.97 2.83 3.18
CA PRO A 381 -29.14 3.87 2.58
C PRO A 381 -29.10 5.17 3.40
N ASP A 382 -30.05 5.40 4.30
CA ASP A 382 -30.11 6.60 5.15
C ASP A 382 -28.87 6.73 6.06
N ILE A 383 -28.19 5.62 6.36
CA ILE A 383 -26.95 5.64 7.14
C ILE A 383 -25.82 6.41 6.44
N LEU A 384 -25.78 6.38 5.10
CA LEU A 384 -24.83 7.15 4.29
C LEU A 384 -25.14 8.64 4.41
N THR A 385 -26.42 9.01 4.30
CA THR A 385 -26.90 10.39 4.45
C THR A 385 -26.58 10.92 5.85
N GLN A 386 -26.83 10.13 6.90
CA GLN A 386 -26.50 10.50 8.26
C GLN A 386 -24.99 10.72 8.46
N CYS A 387 -24.15 9.88 7.85
CA CYS A 387 -22.70 10.04 7.88
C CYS A 387 -22.28 11.35 7.19
N ARG A 388 -22.84 11.67 6.02
CA ARG A 388 -22.60 12.94 5.31
C ARG A 388 -22.99 14.16 6.13
N GLU A 389 -24.16 14.13 6.78
CA GLU A 389 -24.61 15.21 7.65
C GLU A 389 -23.71 15.39 8.89
N ASN A 390 -23.25 14.28 9.47
CA ASN A 390 -22.28 14.28 10.56
C ASN A 390 -20.92 14.89 10.12
N THR A 391 -20.43 14.51 8.95
CA THR A 391 -19.23 15.09 8.32
C THR A 391 -19.38 16.58 8.07
N LYS A 392 -20.53 17.02 7.57
CA LYS A 392 -20.84 18.44 7.38
C LYS A 392 -20.88 19.21 8.69
N ALA A 393 -21.49 18.64 9.73
CA ALA A 393 -21.56 19.26 11.06
C ALA A 393 -20.17 19.42 11.70
N MET A 394 -19.30 18.40 11.59
CA MET A 394 -17.92 18.47 12.06
C MET A 394 -17.11 19.50 11.27
N ARG A 395 -17.22 19.47 9.93
CA ARG A 395 -16.54 20.44 9.06
C ARG A 395 -16.90 21.86 9.46
N ALA A 396 -18.18 22.18 9.62
CA ALA A 396 -18.64 23.51 10.04
C ALA A 396 -18.07 23.99 11.40
N GLN A 397 -17.63 23.08 12.28
CA GLN A 397 -16.98 23.44 13.55
C GLN A 397 -15.48 23.72 13.41
N LEU A 398 -14.82 23.14 12.41
CA LEU A 398 -13.37 23.21 12.22
C LEU A 398 -12.99 24.21 11.13
N ASP A 399 -13.64 24.13 9.96
CA ASP A 399 -13.36 24.93 8.77
C ASP A 399 -14.69 25.53 8.25
N PRO A 400 -14.88 26.88 8.25
CA PRO A 400 -13.87 27.95 8.30
C PRO A 400 -13.58 28.55 9.68
N ARG A 401 -14.10 27.95 10.77
CA ARG A 401 -14.02 28.55 12.12
C ARG A 401 -12.63 28.54 12.76
N SER A 402 -11.70 27.74 12.25
CA SER A 402 -10.32 27.72 12.73
C SER A 402 -9.46 28.71 11.97
N ASP A 403 -8.73 29.54 12.70
CA ASP A 403 -7.75 30.45 12.11
C ASP A 403 -6.48 29.71 11.65
N TRP A 404 -6.23 28.49 12.16
CA TRP A 404 -4.94 27.80 12.03
C TRP A 404 -4.90 26.67 11.02
N VAL A 405 -6.03 25.98 10.80
CA VAL A 405 -6.10 24.79 9.95
C VAL A 405 -7.18 24.92 8.87
N VAL A 406 -7.04 24.15 7.81
CA VAL A 406 -8.01 23.99 6.71
C VAL A 406 -8.21 22.51 6.42
N CYS A 407 -9.42 22.13 6.00
CA CYS A 407 -9.72 20.74 5.63
C CYS A 407 -9.46 20.51 4.15
N THR A 408 -8.54 19.60 3.80
CA THR A 408 -8.25 19.24 2.41
C THR A 408 -9.18 18.16 1.86
N SER A 409 -9.81 17.39 2.75
CA SER A 409 -10.66 16.28 2.34
C SER A 409 -11.91 16.72 1.60
N SER A 410 -12.30 15.93 0.59
CA SER A 410 -13.55 16.11 -0.17
C SER A 410 -14.78 16.23 0.76
N PRO A 411 -15.81 17.03 0.43
CA PRO A 411 -16.96 17.26 1.30
C PRO A 411 -17.64 16.00 1.84
N GLU A 412 -17.71 14.95 1.02
CA GLU A 412 -18.35 13.68 1.39
C GLU A 412 -17.40 12.67 2.05
N ASN A 413 -16.10 12.99 2.15
CA ASN A 413 -15.12 12.10 2.79
C ASN A 413 -15.24 12.16 4.33
N PRO A 414 -15.61 11.05 5.02
CA PRO A 414 -15.71 10.98 6.47
C PRO A 414 -14.35 10.96 7.17
N ILE A 415 -13.25 10.84 6.43
CA ILE A 415 -11.88 11.01 6.92
C ILE A 415 -11.48 12.46 6.63
N MET A 416 -11.62 13.32 7.64
CA MET A 416 -11.20 14.71 7.54
C MET A 416 -9.71 14.83 7.86
N LEU A 417 -8.96 15.34 6.88
CA LEU A 417 -7.56 15.72 7.02
C LEU A 417 -7.50 17.24 7.19
N LEU A 418 -6.94 17.67 8.33
CA LEU A 418 -6.76 19.07 8.69
C LEU A 418 -5.27 19.40 8.57
N VAL A 419 -4.92 20.26 7.63
CA VAL A 419 -3.56 20.76 7.43
C VAL A 419 -3.44 22.16 7.98
N LEU A 420 -2.23 22.56 8.41
CA LEU A 420 -1.98 23.95 8.78
C LEU A 420 -2.11 24.84 7.54
N LYS A 421 -2.74 26.01 7.69
CA LYS A 421 -2.90 26.95 6.57
C LYS A 421 -1.53 27.41 6.07
N ALA A 422 -1.39 27.54 4.75
CA ALA A 422 -0.14 27.95 4.12
C ALA A 422 0.39 29.30 4.64
N GLU A 423 -0.52 30.25 4.93
CA GLU A 423 -0.20 31.55 5.53
C GLU A 423 0.43 31.41 6.93
N VAL A 424 -0.04 30.46 7.74
CA VAL A 424 0.48 30.19 9.09
C VAL A 424 1.87 29.56 9.00
N VAL A 425 2.03 28.58 8.11
CA VAL A 425 3.32 27.91 7.84
C VAL A 425 4.36 28.93 7.36
N ALA A 426 4.00 29.78 6.40
CA ALA A 426 4.89 30.81 5.86
C ALA A 426 5.24 31.89 6.90
N ALA A 427 4.25 32.40 7.65
CA ALA A 427 4.47 33.45 8.65
C ALA A 427 5.39 32.99 9.79
N ARG A 428 5.27 31.72 10.21
CA ARG A 428 6.08 31.14 11.29
C ARG A 428 7.33 30.39 10.80
N LYS A 429 7.54 30.29 9.48
CA LYS A 429 8.62 29.53 8.84
C LYS A 429 8.74 28.09 9.37
N LEU A 430 7.60 27.42 9.52
CA LEU A 430 7.56 26.06 10.10
C LEU A 430 8.15 25.05 9.12
N THR A 431 9.17 24.31 9.57
CA THR A 431 9.66 23.13 8.84
C THR A 431 8.62 22.00 8.89
N ARG A 432 8.78 20.97 8.07
CA ARG A 432 7.89 19.79 8.12
C ARG A 432 7.90 19.13 9.50
N GLU A 433 9.07 19.01 10.12
CA GLU A 433 9.23 18.44 11.46
C GLU A 433 8.54 19.29 12.52
N ASP A 434 8.63 20.63 12.42
CA ASP A 434 7.88 21.55 13.30
C ASP A 434 6.37 21.35 13.17
N GLN A 435 5.88 21.17 11.94
CA GLN A 435 4.46 20.90 11.68
C GLN A 435 4.04 19.56 12.30
N GLU A 436 4.82 18.48 12.10
CA GLU A 436 4.54 17.17 12.69
C GLU A 436 4.50 17.24 14.22
N ARG A 437 5.45 17.93 14.84
CA ARG A 437 5.49 18.15 16.29
C ARG A 437 4.29 18.95 16.80
N LEU A 438 3.93 20.06 16.14
CA LEU A 438 2.78 20.87 16.53
C LEU A 438 1.46 20.10 16.43
N LEU A 439 1.29 19.29 15.38
CA LEU A 439 0.12 18.45 15.23
C LEU A 439 0.09 17.33 16.27
N GLN A 440 1.24 16.74 16.62
CA GLN A 440 1.32 15.78 17.73
C GLN A 440 0.93 16.42 19.07
N ASP A 441 1.40 17.64 19.35
CA ASP A 441 1.00 18.40 20.54
C ASP A 441 -0.52 18.68 20.54
N CYS A 442 -1.13 18.89 19.36
CA CYS A 442 -2.58 19.01 19.23
C CYS A 442 -3.29 17.69 19.58
N VAL A 443 -2.83 16.54 19.08
CA VAL A 443 -3.39 15.21 19.42
C VAL A 443 -3.36 15.01 20.94
N ASP A 444 -2.25 15.34 21.57
CA ASP A 444 -2.06 15.17 23.01
C ASP A 444 -2.95 16.11 23.82
N GLU A 445 -3.13 17.35 23.38
CA GLU A 445 -4.00 18.32 24.05
C GLU A 445 -5.48 17.96 23.89
N VAL A 446 -5.91 17.48 22.72
CA VAL A 446 -7.28 17.01 22.47
C VAL A 446 -7.62 15.77 23.31
N SER A 447 -6.62 14.93 23.57
CA SER A 447 -6.77 13.69 24.36
C SER A 447 -6.84 13.95 25.87
N LYS A 448 -6.52 15.15 26.35
CA LYS A 448 -6.64 15.52 27.77
C LYS A 448 -8.11 15.75 28.15
N PRO A 449 -8.56 15.30 29.33
CA PRO A 449 -9.88 15.67 29.83
C PRO A 449 -9.92 17.17 30.09
N LEU A 450 -10.99 17.82 29.66
CA LEU A 450 -11.28 19.20 30.04
C LEU A 450 -11.69 19.19 31.53
N THR A 451 -10.79 19.66 32.39
CA THR A 451 -11.12 20.07 33.75
C THR A 451 -11.55 21.52 33.71
N TYR A 452 -12.84 21.79 33.95
CA TYR A 452 -13.31 23.14 34.22
C TYR A 452 -13.24 23.38 35.73
N GLU A 453 -12.53 24.41 36.16
CA GLU A 453 -12.65 24.94 37.53
C GLU A 453 -13.93 25.77 37.56
N ILE A 454 -14.92 25.35 38.35
CA ILE A 454 -16.08 26.18 38.65
C ILE A 454 -15.56 27.26 39.62
N PRO A 455 -15.70 28.57 39.31
CA PRO A 455 -15.35 29.62 40.26
C PRO A 455 -16.16 29.39 41.55
N GLU A 456 -15.48 29.31 42.70
CA GLU A 456 -16.15 29.29 44.00
C GLU A 456 -16.95 30.59 44.16
N GLU A 457 -18.28 30.50 44.17
CA GLU A 457 -19.09 31.54 44.79
C GLU A 457 -19.01 31.34 46.30
N ASP A 458 -18.70 32.43 47.00
CA ASP A 458 -18.46 32.48 48.43
C ASP A 458 -19.58 31.83 49.25
N GLY A 459 -19.22 30.77 49.96
CA GLY A 459 -19.86 30.36 51.20
C GLY A 459 -21.11 29.50 51.08
N ALA A 460 -20.94 28.17 50.99
CA ALA A 460 -21.47 27.22 51.97
C ALA A 460 -21.29 25.76 51.50
N ASP A 461 -20.86 24.94 52.45
CA ASP A 461 -20.93 23.49 52.51
C ASP A 461 -19.85 22.64 51.78
N ARG A 462 -19.23 21.75 52.56
CA ARG A 462 -18.11 20.87 52.14
C ARG A 462 -18.66 19.67 51.36
N GLY A 463 -18.96 19.86 50.08
CA GLY A 463 -19.07 18.79 49.09
C GLY A 463 -17.89 18.85 48.13
N LEU A 464 -17.24 17.71 47.83
CA LEU A 464 -16.22 17.64 46.78
C LEU A 464 -16.70 18.33 45.50
N PRO A 465 -15.87 19.11 44.79
CA PRO A 465 -16.28 19.69 43.52
C PRO A 465 -16.64 18.56 42.56
N ILE A 466 -17.89 18.53 42.11
CA ILE A 466 -18.37 17.62 41.08
C ILE A 466 -17.66 18.01 39.78
N LYS A 467 -16.47 17.43 39.56
CA LYS A 467 -15.69 17.55 38.33
C LYS A 467 -16.47 16.86 37.22
N ALA A 468 -17.27 17.61 36.45
CA ALA A 468 -17.82 17.12 35.19
C ALA A 468 -16.67 16.95 34.19
N LEU A 469 -15.99 15.80 34.23
CA LEU A 469 -14.97 15.41 33.25
C LEU A 469 -15.64 15.32 31.88
N ALA A 470 -15.44 16.30 31.01
CA ALA A 470 -15.72 16.08 29.60
C ALA A 470 -14.68 15.08 29.07
N ASN A 471 -15.16 13.94 28.59
CA ASN A 471 -14.33 12.91 27.97
C ASN A 471 -13.47 13.54 26.87
N GLY A 472 -12.16 13.30 26.90
CA GLY A 472 -11.25 13.70 25.83
C GLY A 472 -11.66 13.09 24.48
N VAL A 473 -11.16 13.65 23.39
CA VAL A 473 -11.42 13.12 22.04
C VAL A 473 -10.15 12.38 21.58
N LEU A 474 -10.32 11.19 21.02
CA LEU A 474 -9.22 10.43 20.43
C LEU A 474 -9.20 10.72 18.92
N ILE A 475 -8.14 11.39 18.47
CA ILE A 475 -7.80 11.65 17.07
C ILE A 475 -6.37 11.19 16.82
N THR A 476 -5.93 11.19 15.57
CA THR A 476 -4.56 10.80 15.23
C THR A 476 -3.96 11.81 14.26
N ARG A 477 -2.63 11.86 14.16
CA ARG A 477 -1.98 12.47 13.01
C ARG A 477 -2.07 11.54 11.79
N LEU A 478 -2.00 12.11 10.60
CA LEU A 478 -1.76 11.34 9.39
C LEU A 478 -0.36 10.72 9.49
N LYS A 479 -0.30 9.38 9.49
CA LYS A 479 0.96 8.66 9.42
C LYS A 479 1.37 8.58 7.96
N SER A 480 2.33 9.40 7.57
CA SER A 480 3.02 9.26 6.29
C SER A 480 4.39 8.65 6.56
N MET A 481 4.71 7.55 5.89
CA MET A 481 6.10 7.11 5.81
C MET A 481 6.85 8.10 4.89
N PRO A 482 8.13 8.41 5.15
CA PRO A 482 8.90 9.17 4.20
C PRO A 482 8.79 8.51 2.83
N ILE A 483 8.57 9.32 1.78
CA ILE A 483 8.66 8.85 0.40
C ILE A 483 10.12 8.43 0.21
N ALA A 484 10.44 7.18 0.51
CA ALA A 484 11.77 6.64 0.29
C ALA A 484 12.07 6.75 -1.20
N ASN A 485 13.16 7.46 -1.54
CA ASN A 485 14.09 7.43 -2.70
C ASN A 485 13.67 6.93 -4.11
N ASP A 486 12.42 6.54 -4.37
CA ASP A 486 11.90 6.09 -5.66
C ASP A 486 11.65 7.26 -6.63
N LEU A 487 11.67 8.48 -6.10
CA LEU A 487 11.77 9.70 -6.89
C LEU A 487 13.25 10.00 -7.10
N ASN A 488 13.64 10.15 -8.36
CA ASN A 488 14.96 10.65 -8.73
C ASN A 488 15.25 11.92 -7.90
N PRO A 489 16.44 12.14 -7.31
CA PRO A 489 16.72 13.31 -6.46
C PRO A 489 16.43 14.67 -7.11
N LYS A 490 16.22 14.70 -8.43
CA LYS A 490 15.83 15.88 -9.22
C LYS A 490 14.32 16.11 -9.32
N ASP A 491 13.48 15.20 -8.82
CA ASP A 491 12.01 15.20 -8.85
C ASP A 491 11.38 15.57 -7.48
N ASP A 492 12.15 16.26 -6.63
CA ASP A 492 11.89 16.61 -5.22
C ASP A 492 10.78 17.67 -4.99
N SER A 493 9.92 17.90 -5.98
CA SER A 493 8.97 19.04 -5.94
C SER A 493 7.68 18.75 -5.14
N TRP A 494 7.36 17.48 -4.85
CA TRP A 494 6.10 17.12 -4.20
C TRP A 494 6.36 16.39 -2.88
N GLN A 495 5.88 16.99 -1.79
CA GLN A 495 6.03 16.49 -0.42
C GLN A 495 4.66 16.32 0.24
N ILE A 496 4.55 15.27 1.06
CA ILE A 496 3.34 15.00 1.84
C ILE A 496 3.20 16.06 2.93
N GLN A 497 2.04 16.70 3.00
CA GLN A 497 1.73 17.65 4.06
C GLN A 497 1.33 16.91 5.34
N PRO A 498 1.93 17.23 6.50
CA PRO A 498 1.47 16.76 7.79
C PRO A 498 0.02 17.21 8.05
N ALA A 499 -0.83 16.30 8.53
CA ALA A 499 -2.23 16.58 8.80
C ALA A 499 -2.70 15.94 10.11
N LEU A 500 -3.71 16.54 10.74
CA LEU A 500 -4.54 15.86 11.75
C LEU A 500 -5.64 15.08 11.04
N LYS A 501 -5.85 13.83 11.46
CA LYS A 501 -6.87 12.94 10.93
C LYS A 501 -8.01 12.78 11.93
N VAL A 502 -9.20 13.15 11.49
CA VAL A 502 -10.46 13.04 12.24
C VAL A 502 -11.43 12.19 11.42
N CYS A 503 -11.78 11.01 11.94
CA CYS A 503 -12.70 10.08 11.29
C CYS A 503 -14.10 10.19 11.91
N LEU A 504 -15.12 10.34 11.06
CA LEU A 504 -16.50 10.52 11.50
C LEU A 504 -17.23 9.19 11.62
N THR A 505 -18.26 9.17 12.46
CA THR A 505 -19.09 7.98 12.67
C THR A 505 -20.56 8.35 12.86
N THR A 506 -21.47 7.48 12.43
CA THR A 506 -22.92 7.57 12.71
C THR A 506 -23.27 7.12 14.12
N GLY A 507 -22.35 6.44 14.81
CA GLY A 507 -22.53 6.01 16.21
C GLY A 507 -22.46 7.13 17.24
N LEU A 508 -22.25 8.39 16.82
CA LEU A 508 -22.34 9.57 17.68
C LEU A 508 -23.51 10.46 17.25
N PRO A 509 -24.27 11.00 18.22
CA PRO A 509 -25.27 12.01 17.92
C PRO A 509 -24.59 13.29 17.44
N ARG A 510 -25.29 14.06 16.60
CA ARG A 510 -24.80 15.33 16.05
C ARG A 510 -24.26 16.29 17.13
N LYS A 511 -24.91 16.36 18.30
CA LYS A 511 -24.47 17.19 19.43
C LYS A 511 -23.09 16.80 19.96
N ASP A 512 -22.79 15.49 20.04
CA ASP A 512 -21.50 15.01 20.51
C ASP A 512 -20.39 15.29 19.46
N ILE A 513 -20.74 15.20 18.17
CA ILE A 513 -19.83 15.56 17.06
C ILE A 513 -19.50 17.05 17.08
N GLU A 514 -20.50 17.91 17.22
CA GLU A 514 -20.30 19.36 17.30
C GLU A 514 -19.44 19.72 18.52
N LYS A 515 -19.71 19.10 19.68
CA LYS A 515 -18.91 19.27 20.89
C LYS A 515 -17.46 18.82 20.69
N ALA A 516 -17.24 17.67 20.05
CA ALA A 516 -15.91 17.17 19.74
C ALA A 516 -15.15 18.12 18.79
N GLY A 517 -15.82 18.67 17.77
CA GLY A 517 -15.26 19.69 16.88
C GLY A 517 -14.82 20.95 17.62
N VAL A 518 -15.61 21.43 18.58
CA VAL A 518 -15.22 22.56 19.45
C VAL A 518 -13.99 22.21 20.28
N THR A 519 -13.94 21.02 20.89
CA THR A 519 -12.78 20.56 21.66
C THR A 519 -11.50 20.52 20.80
N ILE A 520 -11.59 19.97 19.59
CA ILE A 520 -10.47 19.93 18.64
C ILE A 520 -10.00 21.34 18.28
N ARG A 521 -10.93 22.24 17.91
CA ARG A 521 -10.59 23.63 17.58
C ARG A 521 -9.92 24.37 18.74
N HIS A 522 -10.43 24.19 19.97
CA HIS A 522 -9.85 24.82 21.16
C HIS A 522 -8.44 24.30 21.46
N ALA A 523 -8.21 22.99 21.32
CA ALA A 523 -6.88 22.42 21.50
C ALA A 523 -5.88 22.93 20.45
N ILE A 524 -6.28 22.98 19.18
CA ILE A 524 -5.45 23.58 18.11
C ILE A 524 -5.10 25.02 18.47
N THR A 525 -6.10 25.84 18.84
CA THR A 525 -5.87 27.23 19.22
C THR A 525 -4.93 27.35 20.42
N LYS A 526 -5.11 26.51 21.44
CA LYS A 526 -4.25 26.50 22.63
C LYS A 526 -2.81 26.15 22.29
N VAL A 527 -2.56 25.13 21.46
CA VAL A 527 -1.21 24.76 21.04
C VAL A 527 -0.59 25.86 20.18
N MET A 528 -1.35 26.41 19.23
CA MET A 528 -0.84 27.44 18.32
C MET A 528 -0.59 28.79 19.00
N THR A 529 -1.26 29.09 20.11
CA THR A 529 -1.09 30.33 20.89
C THR A 529 -0.06 30.22 22.01
N ARG A 530 0.40 29.01 22.37
CA ARG A 530 1.51 28.85 23.32
C ARG A 530 2.73 29.58 22.74
N LYS A 531 3.20 30.63 23.45
CA LYS A 531 4.49 31.25 23.15
C LYS A 531 5.53 30.14 23.18
N SER A 532 6.34 30.00 22.13
CA SER A 532 7.48 29.10 22.20
C SER A 532 8.33 29.59 23.37
N SER A 533 8.32 28.83 24.46
CA SER A 533 9.32 29.03 25.49
C SER A 533 10.62 28.57 24.85
N SER A 534 11.35 29.50 24.27
CA SER A 534 12.74 29.30 23.91
C SER A 534 13.49 28.91 25.18
N LYS A 535 13.68 27.62 25.39
CA LYS A 535 14.77 27.09 26.18
C LYS A 535 15.46 26.02 25.35
N SER A 536 16.33 26.51 24.49
CA SER A 536 17.64 25.89 24.30
C SER A 536 18.32 25.84 25.66
N SER A 537 18.56 24.63 26.16
CA SER A 537 19.59 24.33 27.14
C SER A 537 20.09 22.94 26.85
#